data_AF-A0A968T8K1-F1
#
_entry.id   AF-A0A968T8K1-F1
#
_cell.length_a   1.000
_cell.length_b   1.000
_cell.length_c   1.000
_cell.angle_alpha   90.00
_cell.angle_beta   90.00
_cell.angle_gamma   90.00
#
_symmetry.space_group_name_H-M   'P 1'
#
loop_
_entity.id
_entity.type
_entity.pdbx_description
1 polymer ?
#
loop_
_entity_poly.entity_id
_entity_poly.type
_entity_poly.pdbx_seq_one_letter_code
_entity_poly.pdbx_strand_id
1 'polypeptide(L)'
;MTTANWSQRLEQYTALTPQEALLVDFTVDGEPDRVVIFRGFSSSLMRATAFDPDVPVLPETAMIARIERVVAPYDPAAPQVIATLSVAEMAALLANKGLTAET
;
A
#
# COMPACT_ATOMS: atom_id res chain seq x y z
N MET A 1 17.34 6.44 -12.49
CA MET A 1 16.47 6.87 -11.37
C MET A 1 15.85 5.60 -10.84
N THR A 2 16.18 5.21 -9.61
CA THR A 2 15.75 3.92 -9.04
C THR A 2 14.26 3.99 -8.75
N THR A 3 13.45 3.25 -9.49
CA THR A 3 12.02 3.19 -9.25
C THR A 3 11.77 2.44 -7.94
N ALA A 4 11.21 3.10 -6.94
CA ALA A 4 10.93 2.46 -5.66
C ALA A 4 9.74 1.50 -5.83
N ASN A 5 10.00 0.19 -5.81
CA ASN A 5 8.96 -0.84 -5.91
C ASN A 5 8.13 -0.90 -4.60
N TRP A 6 7.20 0.04 -4.45
CA TRP A 6 6.36 0.15 -3.26
C TRP A 6 5.34 -0.98 -3.14
N SER A 7 4.70 -1.38 -4.24
CA SER A 7 3.64 -2.41 -4.22
C SER A 7 4.15 -3.70 -3.57
N GLN A 8 5.26 -4.24 -4.08
CA GLN A 8 5.82 -5.50 -3.60
C GLN A 8 6.22 -5.42 -2.11
N ARG A 9 6.85 -4.31 -1.69
CA ARG A 9 7.32 -4.16 -0.31
C ARG A 9 6.15 -4.03 0.67
N LEU A 10 5.08 -3.33 0.29
CA LEU A 10 3.88 -3.17 1.11
C LEU A 10 3.06 -4.47 1.16
N GLU A 11 3.01 -5.22 0.06
CA GLU A 11 2.42 -6.57 0.03
C GLU A 11 3.19 -7.52 0.95
N GLN A 12 4.52 -7.58 0.84
CA GLN A 12 5.37 -8.37 1.72
C GLN A 12 5.20 -7.98 3.19
N TYR A 13 5.07 -6.69 3.49
CA TYR A 13 4.79 -6.22 4.84
C TYR A 13 3.51 -6.86 5.40
N THR A 14 2.39 -6.75 4.68
CA THR A 14 1.10 -7.28 5.14
C THR A 14 1.02 -8.81 5.14
N ALA A 15 1.83 -9.48 4.32
CA ALA A 15 2.00 -10.93 4.39
C ALA A 15 2.69 -11.36 5.70
N LEU A 16 3.66 -10.56 6.18
CA LEU A 16 4.36 -10.79 7.45
C LEU A 16 3.60 -10.30 8.68
N THR A 17 2.62 -9.41 8.51
CA THR A 17 1.80 -8.84 9.59
C THR A 17 0.30 -9.06 9.33
N PRO A 18 -0.22 -10.29 9.43
CA PRO A 18 -1.58 -10.63 9.03
C PRO A 18 -2.69 -10.01 9.89
N GLN A 19 -2.34 -9.41 11.04
CA GLN A 19 -3.24 -8.62 11.88
C GLN A 19 -3.38 -7.16 11.44
N GLU A 20 -2.67 -6.74 10.39
CA GLU A 20 -2.71 -5.39 9.85
C GLU A 20 -3.07 -5.41 8.35
N ALA A 21 -3.79 -4.38 7.93
CA ALA A 21 -3.91 -3.99 6.54
C ALA A 21 -3.34 -2.57 6.36
N LEU A 22 -3.04 -2.22 5.11
CA LEU A 22 -2.57 -0.89 4.75
C LEU A 22 -3.62 -0.22 3.86
N LEU A 23 -3.99 1.02 4.19
CA LEU A 23 -4.67 1.90 3.26
C LEU A 23 -3.62 2.86 2.70
N VAL A 24 -3.47 2.86 1.38
CA VAL A 24 -2.48 3.70 0.69
C VAL A 24 -3.23 4.69 -0.18
N ASP A 25 -3.09 5.96 0.15
CA ASP A 25 -3.54 7.08 -0.67
C ASP A 25 -2.42 7.46 -1.64
N PHE A 26 -2.73 7.53 -2.92
CA PHE A 26 -1.76 7.90 -3.95
C PHE A 26 -2.41 8.68 -5.08
N THR A 27 -1.57 9.30 -5.91
CA THR A 27 -2.00 9.98 -7.13
C THR A 27 -1.32 9.34 -8.33
N VAL A 28 -2.07 9.09 -9.40
CA VAL A 28 -1.56 8.64 -10.71
C VAL A 28 -2.06 9.62 -11.75
N ASP A 29 -1.16 10.21 -12.53
CA ASP A 29 -1.50 11.21 -13.57
C ASP A 29 -2.36 12.38 -13.06
N GLY A 30 -2.17 12.76 -11.79
CA GLY A 30 -2.94 13.83 -11.14
C GLY A 30 -4.30 13.39 -10.57
N GLU A 31 -4.71 12.14 -10.79
CA GLU A 31 -5.94 11.59 -10.22
C GLU A 31 -5.68 10.87 -8.88
N PRO A 32 -6.39 11.23 -7.80
CA PRO A 32 -6.27 10.53 -6.53
C PRO A 32 -6.92 9.14 -6.61
N ASP A 33 -6.27 8.16 -6.00
CA ASP A 33 -6.77 6.80 -5.85
C ASP A 33 -6.38 6.26 -4.46
N ARG A 34 -7.04 5.18 -4.05
CA ARG A 34 -6.79 4.49 -2.80
C ARG A 34 -6.84 2.98 -3.00
N VAL A 35 -5.83 2.31 -2.45
CA VAL A 35 -5.72 0.85 -2.40
C VAL A 35 -5.72 0.36 -0.96
N VAL A 36 -6.36 -0.79 -0.72
CA VAL A 36 -6.14 -1.59 0.49
C VAL A 36 -5.18 -2.73 0.17
N ILE A 37 -4.17 -2.92 1.01
CA ILE A 37 -3.22 -4.02 0.91
C ILE A 37 -3.40 -4.90 2.14
N PHE A 38 -3.66 -6.20 1.94
CA PHE A 38 -3.90 -7.15 3.01
C PHE A 38 -3.40 -8.54 2.62
N ARG A 39 -2.64 -9.18 3.54
CA ARG A 39 -2.08 -10.53 3.37
C ARG A 39 -1.32 -10.75 2.06
N GLY A 40 -0.61 -9.73 1.59
CA GLY A 40 0.16 -9.81 0.34
C GLY A 40 -0.63 -9.53 -0.94
N PHE A 41 -1.88 -9.06 -0.84
CA PHE A 41 -2.70 -8.71 -1.99
C PHE A 41 -3.15 -7.26 -1.92
N SER A 42 -3.08 -6.56 -3.06
CA SER A 42 -3.51 -5.17 -3.24
C SER A 42 -4.87 -5.13 -3.95
N SER A 43 -5.84 -4.33 -3.46
CA SER A 43 -7.16 -4.16 -4.06
C SER A 43 -7.57 -2.68 -4.09
N SER A 44 -7.91 -2.14 -5.26
CA SER A 44 -8.41 -0.76 -5.37
C SER A 44 -9.75 -0.62 -4.66
N LEU A 45 -9.96 0.52 -3.99
CA LEU A 45 -11.21 0.86 -3.31
C LEU A 45 -12.06 1.87 -4.09
N MET A 46 -11.47 2.58 -5.07
CA MET A 46 -12.14 3.67 -5.80
C MET A 46 -12.48 3.32 -7.25
N ARG A 47 -11.68 2.51 -7.92
CA ARG A 47 -11.98 2.06 -9.30
C ARG A 47 -12.62 0.67 -9.26
N ALA A 48 -13.60 0.46 -10.15
CA ALA A 48 -13.95 -0.89 -10.56
C ALA A 48 -12.63 -1.56 -10.99
N THR A 49 -12.37 -2.75 -10.47
CA THR A 49 -11.18 -3.55 -10.75
C THR A 49 -10.79 -3.35 -12.21
N ALA A 50 -9.57 -2.86 -12.47
CA ALA A 50 -9.07 -2.83 -13.84
C ALA A 50 -9.27 -4.24 -14.40
N PHE A 51 -10.04 -4.35 -15.48
CA PHE A 51 -10.38 -5.66 -16.08
C PHE A 51 -9.12 -6.39 -16.57
N ASP A 52 -8.03 -5.63 -16.73
CA ASP A 52 -6.71 -6.10 -17.08
C ASP A 52 -5.91 -6.49 -15.82
N PRO A 53 -5.68 -7.81 -15.58
CA PRO A 53 -4.91 -8.29 -14.44
C PRO A 53 -3.42 -7.93 -14.51
N ASP A 54 -2.93 -7.44 -15.66
CA ASP A 54 -1.53 -7.04 -15.83
C ASP A 54 -1.25 -5.60 -15.37
N VAL A 55 -2.28 -4.84 -14.99
CA VAL A 55 -2.12 -3.48 -14.45
C VAL A 55 -1.92 -3.53 -12.92
N PRO A 56 -0.75 -3.17 -12.40
CA PRO A 56 -0.52 -3.12 -10.96
C PRO A 56 -1.46 -2.12 -10.29
N VAL A 57 -2.10 -2.52 -9.18
CA VAL A 57 -3.03 -1.66 -8.45
C VAL A 57 -2.32 -0.41 -7.89
N LEU A 58 -1.04 -0.53 -7.55
CA LEU A 58 -0.17 0.58 -7.20
C LEU A 58 0.96 0.66 -8.24
N PRO A 59 0.82 1.47 -9.31
CA PRO A 59 1.83 1.55 -10.36
C PRO A 59 3.10 2.24 -9.86
N GLU A 60 4.23 1.99 -10.53
CA GLU A 60 5.52 2.61 -10.22
C GLU A 60 5.52 4.14 -10.32
N THR A 61 4.63 4.70 -11.13
CA THR A 61 4.44 6.15 -11.29
C THR A 61 3.57 6.76 -10.20
N ALA A 62 2.98 5.93 -9.31
CA ALA A 62 2.13 6.42 -8.23
C ALA A 62 2.91 7.27 -7.23
N MET A 63 2.40 8.47 -6.99
CA MET A 63 2.91 9.33 -5.92
C MET A 63 2.12 9.03 -4.64
N ILE A 64 2.72 8.27 -3.72
CA ILE A 64 2.10 7.98 -2.43
C ILE A 64 2.02 9.26 -1.60
N ALA A 65 0.80 9.62 -1.19
CA ALA A 65 0.55 10.76 -0.32
C ALA A 65 0.56 10.36 1.15
N ARG A 66 -0.03 9.21 1.48
CA ARG A 66 -0.26 8.79 2.87
C ARG A 66 -0.43 7.27 2.96
N ILE A 67 0.06 6.69 4.05
CA ILE A 67 -0.16 5.27 4.34
C ILE A 67 -0.72 5.13 5.76
N GLU A 68 -1.86 4.48 5.89
CA GLU A 68 -2.47 4.17 7.18
C GLU A 68 -2.35 2.67 7.46
N ARG A 69 -1.83 2.34 8.64
CA ARG A 69 -1.90 0.99 9.19
C ARG A 69 -3.23 0.85 9.91
N VAL A 70 -4.02 -0.14 9.53
CA VAL A 70 -5.32 -0.41 10.13
C VAL A 70 -5.38 -1.85 10.65
N VAL A 71 -6.23 -2.09 11.65
CA VAL A 71 -6.49 -3.45 12.17
C VAL A 71 -7.16 -4.29 11.09
N ALA A 72 -6.71 -5.55 10.95
CA ALA A 72 -7.36 -6.54 10.12
C ALA A 72 -8.22 -7.52 10.95
N PRO A 73 -9.32 -8.07 10.40
CA PRO A 73 -9.84 -7.82 9.06
C PRO A 73 -10.34 -6.37 8.89
N TYR A 74 -10.10 -5.81 7.70
CA TYR A 74 -10.48 -4.43 7.40
C TYR A 74 -12.01 -4.30 7.32
N ASP A 75 -12.57 -3.39 8.12
CA ASP A 75 -13.97 -2.97 8.03
C ASP A 75 -14.04 -1.59 7.35
N PRO A 76 -14.57 -1.49 6.11
CA PRO A 76 -14.69 -0.21 5.42
C PRO A 76 -15.72 0.74 6.05
N ALA A 77 -16.68 0.22 6.82
CA ALA A 77 -17.66 1.05 7.52
C ALA A 77 -17.10 1.63 8.82
N ALA A 78 -16.13 0.94 9.44
CA ALA A 78 -15.47 1.38 10.66
C ALA A 78 -13.96 1.05 10.67
N PRO A 79 -13.13 1.75 9.86
CA PRO A 79 -11.69 1.53 9.84
C PRO A 79 -11.05 1.82 11.21
N GLN A 80 -10.35 0.84 11.78
CA GLN A 80 -9.61 1.02 13.03
C GLN A 80 -8.14 1.36 12.72
N VAL A 81 -7.81 2.65 12.73
CA VAL A 81 -6.45 3.14 12.44
C VAL A 81 -5.53 2.88 13.63
N ILE A 82 -4.43 2.17 13.37
CA ILE A 82 -3.33 1.92 14.32
C ILE A 82 -2.35 3.11 14.28
N ALA A 83 -1.97 3.52 13.06
CA ALA A 83 -1.07 4.65 12.84
C ALA A 83 -1.20 5.20 11.42
N THR A 84 -1.03 6.50 11.27
CA THR A 84 -0.86 7.16 9.97
C THR A 84 0.62 7.50 9.80
N LEU A 85 1.22 7.05 8.69
CA LEU A 85 2.64 7.21 8.40
C LEU A 85 2.83 8.04 7.13
N SER A 86 3.84 8.91 7.17
CA SER A 86 4.45 9.47 5.99
C SER A 86 5.19 8.38 5.19
N VAL A 87 5.48 8.68 3.92
CA VAL A 87 6.26 7.80 3.05
C VAL A 87 7.63 7.48 3.66
N ALA A 88 8.29 8.47 4.28
CA ALA A 88 9.60 8.28 4.91
C ALA A 88 9.53 7.36 6.14
N GLU A 89 8.51 7.53 6.99
CA GLU A 89 8.31 6.66 8.15
C GLU A 89 7.98 5.23 7.74
N MET A 90 7.13 5.04 6.71
CA MET A 90 6.87 3.71 6.18
C MET A 90 8.14 3.11 5.55
N ALA A 91 8.93 3.89 4.81
CA ALA A 91 10.21 3.42 4.27
C ALA A 91 11.14 2.90 5.37
N ALA A 92 11.25 3.64 6.48
CA ALA A 92 12.04 3.24 7.64
C ALA A 92 11.49 1.97 8.30
N LEU A 93 10.16 1.87 8.46
CA LEU A 93 9.50 0.67 9.00
C LEU A 93 9.77 -0.57 8.15
N LEU A 94 9.69 -0.43 6.82
CA LEU A 94 9.98 -1.49 5.86
C LEU A 94 11.46 -1.90 5.92
N ALA A 95 12.38 -0.92 5.96
CA ALA A 95 13.81 -1.18 6.09
C ALA A 95 14.16 -1.93 7.40
N ASN A 96 13.54 -1.55 8.52
CA ASN A 96 13.70 -2.25 9.81
C ASN A 96 13.21 -3.70 9.78
N LYS A 97 12.33 -4.06 8.83
CA LYS A 97 11.85 -5.43 8.59
C LYS A 97 12.64 -6.16 7.49
N GLY A 98 13.68 -5.54 6.94
CA GLY A 98 14.46 -6.11 5.83
C GLY A 98 13.78 -6.01 4.46
N LEU A 99 12.68 -5.26 4.34
CA LEU A 99 11.94 -5.06 3.10
C LEU A 99 12.48 -3.82 2.38
N THR A 100 13.68 -3.91 1.82
CA THR A 100 14.35 -2.82 1.09
C THR A 100 13.93 -2.80 -0.37
N ALA A 101 14.14 -1.67 -1.07
CA ALA A 101 14.07 -1.68 -2.53
C ALA A 101 15.23 -2.54 -3.05
N GLU A 102 14.94 -3.70 -3.64
CA GLU A 102 15.95 -4.50 -4.34
C GLU A 102 16.42 -3.73 -5.58
N THR A 103 17.71 -3.87 -5.91
CA THR A 103 18.44 -3.11 -6.95
C THR A 103 18.09 -3.57 -8.36
#